data_AF-A0A935YK39-F1
#
_entry.id   AF-A0A935YK39-F1
#
_cell.length_a   1.000
_cell.length_b   1.000
_cell.length_c   1.000
_cell.angle_alpha   90.00
_cell.angle_beta   90.00
_cell.angle_gamma   90.00
#
_symmetry.space_group_name_H-M   'P 1'
#
loop_
_entity.id
_entity.type
_entity.pdbx_description
1 polymer ?
#
loop_
_entity_poly.entity_id
_entity_poly.type
_entity_poly.pdbx_seq_one_letter_code
_entity_poly.pdbx_strand_id
1 'polypeptide(L)' 'MASENTIRNKKAPKRIGKPIRQRKAKADGSIGALQATIEKNYGLPAGCIKIVYPSGRKARIDADVGALRSHWEKRG' A
#
# COMPACT_ATOMS: atom_id res chain seq x y z
N MET A 1 -27.82 44.32 21.54
CA MET A 1 -27.93 42.86 21.65
C MET A 1 -26.71 42.25 20.96
N ALA A 2 -25.77 41.72 21.75
CA ALA A 2 -24.55 41.11 21.21
C ALA A 2 -24.85 39.66 20.81
N SER A 3 -24.65 39.32 19.54
CA SER A 3 -24.60 37.92 19.09
C SER A 3 -23.23 37.64 18.50
N GLU A 4 -22.40 37.05 19.34
CA GLU A 4 -21.09 36.48 19.08
C GLU A 4 -21.18 35.40 18.01
N ASN A 5 -20.49 35.57 16.89
CA ASN A 5 -20.39 34.54 15.85
C ASN A 5 -19.00 33.89 15.93
N THR A 6 -18.93 32.84 16.76
CA THR A 6 -17.71 32.09 17.06
C THR A 6 -17.16 31.39 15.80
N ILE A 7 -15.90 31.70 15.47
CA ILE A 7 -15.12 31.07 14.41
C ILE A 7 -15.00 29.56 14.69
N ARG A 8 -15.66 28.73 13.89
CA ARG A 8 -15.55 27.25 13.98
C ARG A 8 -14.18 26.79 13.53
N ASN A 9 -13.21 26.80 14.45
CA ASN A 9 -11.88 26.23 14.26
C ASN A 9 -11.97 24.68 14.18
N LYS A 10 -12.33 24.13 13.02
CA LYS A 10 -12.28 22.68 12.76
C LYS A 10 -10.82 22.24 12.63
N LYS A 11 -10.20 21.78 13.72
CA LYS A 11 -8.91 21.08 13.65
C LYS A 11 -9.06 19.82 12.79
N ALA A 12 -8.23 19.69 11.77
CA ALA A 12 -8.18 18.51 10.91
C ALA A 12 -7.88 17.24 11.75
N PRO A 13 -8.46 16.08 11.41
CA PRO A 13 -8.25 14.85 12.17
C PRO A 13 -6.77 14.47 12.21
N LYS A 14 -6.27 14.19 13.41
CA LYS A 14 -4.89 13.75 13.64
C LYS A 14 -4.70 12.38 12.98
N ARG A 15 -3.78 12.27 12.02
CA ARG A 15 -3.46 11.00 11.35
C ARG A 15 -2.94 10.00 12.39
N ILE A 16 -3.54 8.81 12.42
CA ILE A 16 -3.20 7.73 13.37
C ILE A 16 -1.79 7.15 13.08
N GLY A 17 -1.34 7.20 11.83
CA GLY A 17 -0.04 6.69 11.40
C GLY A 17 0.95 7.78 10.94
N LYS A 18 2.24 7.45 10.97
CA LYS A 18 3.27 8.26 10.30
C LYS A 18 2.93 8.35 8.80
N PRO A 19 3.00 9.54 8.18
CA PRO A 19 2.86 9.65 6.73
C PRO A 19 4.01 8.90 6.06
N ILE A 20 3.69 7.80 5.37
CA ILE A 20 4.64 7.06 4.54
C ILE A 20 4.55 7.61 3.12
N ARG A 21 5.70 7.93 2.52
CA ARG A 21 5.76 8.29 1.10
C ARG A 21 5.29 7.09 0.27
N GLN A 22 4.21 7.25 -0.45
CA GLN A 22 3.76 6.25 -1.40
C GLN A 22 4.65 6.31 -2.64
N ARG A 23 5.19 5.17 -3.05
CA ARG A 23 5.89 5.02 -4.32
C ARG A 23 5.27 3.88 -5.10
N LYS A 24 5.20 4.02 -6.43
CA LYS A 24 4.91 2.87 -7.30
C LYS A 24 6.08 1.88 -7.18
N ALA A 25 5.76 0.60 -7.01
CA ALA A 25 6.76 -0.45 -7.12
C ALA A 25 7.37 -0.43 -8.53
N LYS A 26 8.68 -0.65 -8.63
CA LYS A 26 9.34 -0.75 -9.94
C LYS A 26 8.93 -2.05 -10.63
N ALA A 27 8.89 -2.06 -11.96
CA ALA A 27 8.43 -3.21 -12.73
C ALA A 27 9.42 -4.39 -12.69
N ASP A 28 10.71 -4.09 -12.64
CA ASP A 28 11.86 -5.00 -12.51
C ASP A 28 12.11 -5.47 -11.07
N GLY A 29 11.33 -4.99 -10.10
CA GLY A 29 11.43 -5.44 -8.73
C GLY A 29 10.79 -6.82 -8.56
N SER A 30 11.44 -7.71 -7.82
CA SER A 30 10.85 -9.01 -7.47
C SER A 30 9.70 -8.85 -6.47
N ILE A 31 8.76 -9.79 -6.51
CA ILE A 31 7.62 -9.88 -5.59
C ILE A 31 8.12 -10.07 -4.15
N GLY A 32 9.20 -10.82 -3.93
CA GLY A 32 9.82 -10.95 -2.61
C GLY A 32 10.32 -9.62 -2.03
N ALA A 33 11.00 -8.81 -2.86
CA ALA A 33 11.46 -7.48 -2.43
C ALA A 33 10.28 -6.53 -2.14
N LEU A 34 9.18 -6.65 -2.91
CA LEU A 34 7.96 -5.92 -2.66
C LEU A 34 7.33 -6.32 -1.32
N GLN A 35 7.21 -7.61 -1.02
CA GLN A 35 6.69 -8.10 0.26
C GLN A 35 7.50 -7.57 1.44
N ALA A 36 8.82 -7.72 1.40
CA ALA A 36 9.71 -7.22 2.45
C ALA A 36 9.59 -5.69 2.64
N THR A 37 9.42 -4.94 1.55
CA THR A 37 9.21 -3.48 1.61
C THR A 37 7.89 -3.15 2.31
N ILE A 38 6.81 -3.88 2.01
CA ILE A 38 5.50 -3.65 2.65
C ILE A 38 5.59 -4.04 4.12
N GLU A 39 6.14 -5.20 4.46
CA GLU A 39 6.30 -5.66 5.83
C GLU A 39 7.07 -4.64 6.67
N LYS A 40 8.20 -4.14 6.16
CA LYS A 40 8.99 -3.09 6.80
C LYS A 40 8.23 -1.78 6.98
N ASN A 41 7.51 -1.33 5.95
CA ASN A 41 6.78 -0.06 5.99
C ASN A 41 5.61 -0.08 7.00
N TYR A 42 4.99 -1.25 7.19
CA TYR A 42 3.85 -1.42 8.08
C TYR A 42 4.19 -2.08 9.43
N GLY A 43 5.46 -2.43 9.68
CA GLY A 43 5.89 -3.08 10.91
C GLY A 43 5.33 -4.49 11.10
N LEU A 44 5.14 -5.22 10.01
CA LEU A 44 4.56 -6.57 10.03
C LEU A 44 5.67 -7.62 10.17
N PRO A 45 5.37 -8.78 10.80
CA PRO A 45 6.29 -9.92 10.84
C PRO A 45 6.66 -10.39 9.42
N ALA A 46 7.88 -10.90 9.28
CA ALA A 46 8.36 -11.43 8.01
C ALA A 46 7.47 -12.60 7.54
N GLY A 47 7.04 -12.57 6.28
CA GLY A 47 6.20 -13.60 5.67
C GLY A 47 4.71 -13.51 6.00
N CYS A 48 4.27 -12.47 6.72
CA CYS A 48 2.86 -12.27 7.06
C CYS A 48 2.00 -11.88 5.84
N ILE A 49 2.62 -11.39 4.77
CA ILE A 49 1.92 -10.90 3.58
C ILE A 49 2.02 -11.91 2.45
N LYS A 50 0.91 -12.09 1.71
CA LYS A 50 0.86 -12.89 0.48
C LYS A 50 0.36 -12.05 -0.68
N ILE A 51 1.10 -12.06 -1.79
CA ILE A 51 0.67 -11.48 -3.06
C ILE A 51 0.06 -12.60 -3.92
N VAL A 52 -1.07 -12.31 -4.58
CA VAL A 52 -1.80 -13.27 -5.41
C VAL A 52 -2.02 -12.74 -6.83
N TYR A 53 -2.06 -13.66 -7.79
CA TYR A 53 -2.52 -13.40 -9.15
C TYR A 53 -4.05 -13.28 -9.17
N PRO A 54 -4.63 -12.78 -10.28
CA PRO A 54 -6.09 -12.74 -10.45
C PRO A 54 -6.76 -14.11 -10.31
N SER A 55 -6.02 -15.20 -10.54
CA SER A 55 -6.50 -16.58 -10.36
C SER A 55 -6.64 -17.00 -8.90
N GLY A 56 -6.24 -16.16 -7.94
CA GLY A 56 -6.14 -16.50 -6.52
C GLY A 56 -4.89 -17.32 -6.17
N ARG A 57 -4.12 -17.76 -7.18
CA ARG A 57 -2.85 -18.47 -6.95
C ARG A 57 -1.80 -17.52 -6.37
N LYS A 58 -0.97 -18.04 -5.46
CA LYS A 58 0.16 -17.30 -4.89
C LYS A 58 1.10 -16.86 -6.01
N ALA A 59 1.49 -15.59 -6.00
CA ALA A 59 2.52 -15.12 -6.89
C ALA A 59 3.89 -15.66 -6.46
N ARG A 60 4.72 -16.06 -7.43
CA ARG A 60 6.05 -16.59 -7.10
C ARG A 60 6.93 -15.46 -6.57
N ILE A 61 7.79 -15.78 -5.60
CA ILE A 61 8.62 -14.78 -4.91
C ILE A 61 9.68 -14.18 -5.86
N ASP A 62 10.16 -15.00 -6.79
CA ASP A 62 11.13 -14.67 -7.83
C ASP A 62 10.53 -13.99 -9.06
N ALA A 63 9.19 -13.93 -9.18
CA ALA A 63 8.56 -13.24 -10.28
C ALA A 63 8.63 -11.72 -10.09
N ASP A 64 8.60 -11.01 -11.22
CA ASP A 64 8.68 -9.55 -11.24
C ASP A 64 7.30 -8.89 -11.07
N VAL A 65 7.30 -7.68 -10.50
CA VAL A 65 6.10 -6.84 -10.36
C VAL A 65 5.48 -6.51 -11.72
N GLY A 66 6.30 -6.38 -12.78
CA GLY A 66 5.82 -6.23 -14.16
C GLY A 66 4.94 -7.39 -14.59
N ALA A 67 5.43 -8.63 -14.41
CA ALA A 67 4.66 -9.83 -14.72
C ALA A 67 3.36 -9.91 -13.91
N LEU A 68 3.40 -9.55 -12.62
CA LEU A 68 2.21 -9.46 -11.77
C LEU A 68 1.17 -8.50 -12.35
N ARG A 69 1.58 -7.29 -12.74
CA ARG A 69 0.68 -6.30 -13.35
C ARG A 69 0.07 -6.79 -14.65
N SER A 70 0.88 -7.36 -15.55
CA SER A 70 0.38 -7.87 -16.81
C SER A 70 -0.67 -8.97 -16.62
N HIS A 71 -0.55 -9.80 -15.58
CA HIS A 71 -1.59 -10.77 -15.26
C HIS A 71 -2.92 -10.11 -14.86
N TRP A 72 -2.86 -9.04 -14.06
CA TRP A 72 -4.05 -8.28 -13.64
C TRP A 72 -4.68 -7.48 -14.78
N GLU A 73 -3.88 -6.88 -15.66
CA GLU A 73 -4.37 -6.15 -16.84
C GLU A 73 -5.04 -7.08 -17.86
N LYS A 74 -4.52 -8.29 -18.08
CA LYS A 74 -5.09 -9.24 -19.05
C LYS A 74 -6.46 -9.83 -18.65
N ARG A 75 -6.85 -9.68 -17.38
CA ARG A 75 -8.07 -10.29 -16.83
C ARG A 75 -9.12 -9.27 -16.37
N GLY A 76 -8.79 -7.98 -16.40
CA GLY A 76 -9.70 -6.86 -16.14
C GLY A 76 -10.23 -6.28 -17.44
#